data_AF-A0A0S6UZL0-F1
#
_entry.id   AF-A0A0S6UZL0-F1
#
_cell.length_a   1.000
_cell.length_b   1.000
_cell.length_c   1.000
_cell.angle_alpha   90.00
_cell.angle_beta   90.00
_cell.angle_gamma   90.00
#
_symmetry.space_group_name_H-M   'P 1'
#
loop_
_entity.id
_entity.type
_entity.pdbx_description
1 polymer ?
#
loop_
_entity_poly.entity_id
_entity_poly.type
_entity_poly.pdbx_seq_one_letter_code
_entity_poly.pdbx_strand_id
1 'polypeptide(L)'
;MKSLKLIGLAFGASLALSSAAFAQDVTVAVAGPMTGGESAFGRQMKNGAEMAVADINAAGGVNGKKLALNAEDDACDPKQARSVAEKIAGAKIPFVAGHFCSSSSIPASEAYADGNVLQITPASTNPLFTERKLWNVARVCGRDDQQGLIAAQYIAKNYKGKNIAILNDKTTYGKGLADETKKALNKAGITEKMYESYNKGDKDFNAIVSRLKKENVELVYVGGYHQEAGLILRQMRDQGMKTVLMSGDALADKEYASITGPAGEGTLFTFGPDPRNKPTAKKIVEAFKAKGIDPEGYTLYTYAALQVWTQAVKKAGTTDAKKVMETIKAGKWDTVLGPIEIDAKGDLKQIDYVVYKWDAKGNYAELGAKGS
;
A
#
# COMPACT_ATOMS: atom_id res chain seq x y z
N MET A 1 11.65 -37.42 65.62
CA MET A 1 11.89 -36.12 64.95
C MET A 1 12.79 -36.23 63.70
N LYS A 2 12.57 -37.19 62.79
CA LYS A 2 13.29 -37.26 61.48
C LYS A 2 12.36 -37.42 60.28
N SER A 3 11.06 -37.65 60.49
CA SER A 3 10.06 -37.89 59.44
C SER A 3 9.28 -36.64 58.98
N LEU A 4 9.36 -35.51 59.70
CA LEU A 4 8.67 -34.27 59.30
C LEU A 4 9.46 -33.39 58.31
N LYS A 5 10.76 -33.64 58.09
CA LYS A 5 11.59 -32.80 57.20
C LYS A 5 11.55 -33.20 55.72
N LEU A 6 11.08 -34.41 55.38
CA LEU A 6 10.99 -34.85 53.97
C LEU A 6 9.68 -34.45 53.27
N ILE A 7 8.61 -34.17 54.01
CA ILE A 7 7.32 -33.79 53.41
C ILE A 7 7.33 -32.32 52.94
N GLY A 8 8.11 -31.45 53.60
CA GLY A 8 8.25 -30.04 53.22
C GLY A 8 9.06 -29.81 51.94
N LEU A 9 10.03 -30.69 51.61
CA LEU A 9 10.85 -30.55 50.41
C LEU A 9 10.12 -30.99 49.13
N ALA A 10 9.17 -31.93 49.24
CA ALA A 10 8.39 -32.42 48.11
C ALA A 10 7.27 -31.44 47.69
N PHE A 11 6.78 -30.61 48.61
CA PHE A 11 5.78 -29.57 48.31
C PHE A 11 6.39 -28.28 47.71
N GLY A 12 7.68 -28.02 47.98
CA GLY A 12 8.40 -26.88 47.38
C GLY A 12 8.82 -27.09 45.92
N ALA A 13 9.13 -28.33 45.53
CA ALA A 13 9.55 -28.66 44.17
C ALA A 13 8.39 -28.78 43.17
N SER A 14 7.16 -29.00 43.66
CA SER A 14 5.95 -29.11 42.82
C SER A 14 5.34 -27.76 42.43
N LEU A 15 5.71 -26.67 43.11
CA LEU A 15 5.33 -25.29 42.75
C LEU A 15 6.30 -24.61 41.76
N ALA A 16 7.49 -25.18 41.51
CA ALA A 16 8.46 -24.66 40.53
C ALA A 16 8.24 -25.20 39.10
N LEU A 17 7.32 -26.15 38.94
CA LEU A 17 6.85 -26.67 37.65
C LEU A 17 5.49 -26.06 37.27
N SER A 18 5.23 -24.82 37.70
CA SER A 18 4.23 -23.98 37.04
C SER A 18 4.59 -23.94 35.56
N SER A 19 3.84 -24.72 34.78
CA SER A 19 3.86 -24.74 33.34
C SER A 19 4.02 -23.31 32.84
N ALA A 20 5.18 -23.01 32.26
CA ALA A 20 5.25 -21.98 31.24
C ALA A 20 4.33 -22.49 30.12
N ALA A 21 3.03 -22.23 30.26
CA ALA A 21 2.10 -22.31 29.16
C ALA A 21 2.67 -21.35 28.12
N PHE A 22 3.38 -21.90 27.13
CA PHE A 22 3.81 -21.13 25.97
C PHE A 22 2.53 -20.55 25.39
N ALA A 23 2.34 -19.26 25.63
CA ALA A 23 1.16 -18.57 25.19
C ALA A 23 1.13 -18.66 23.66
N GLN A 24 0.08 -19.27 23.12
CA GLN A 24 -0.07 -19.50 21.69
C GLN A 24 0.18 -18.19 20.92
N ASP A 25 1.07 -18.24 19.93
CA ASP A 25 1.42 -17.09 19.10
C ASP A 25 0.19 -16.41 18.52
N VAL A 26 0.25 -15.07 18.40
CA VAL A 26 -0.80 -14.29 17.74
C VAL A 26 -0.48 -14.23 16.26
N THR A 27 -1.28 -14.94 15.45
CA THR A 27 -1.13 -14.86 14.00
C THR A 27 -1.67 -13.53 13.48
N VAL A 28 -0.92 -12.88 12.60
CA VAL A 28 -1.32 -11.71 11.81
C VAL A 28 -1.18 -12.04 10.33
N ALA A 29 -1.99 -11.42 9.47
CA ALA A 29 -1.90 -11.64 8.03
C ALA A 29 -1.27 -10.45 7.30
N VAL A 30 -0.59 -10.75 6.19
CA VAL A 30 -0.34 -9.83 5.09
C VAL A 30 -0.98 -10.44 3.85
N ALA A 31 -1.78 -9.67 3.11
CA ALA A 31 -2.45 -10.16 1.91
C ALA A 31 -2.26 -9.16 0.77
N GLY A 32 -1.90 -9.64 -0.41
CA GLY A 32 -1.57 -8.82 -1.57
C GLY A 32 -1.32 -9.69 -2.80
N PRO A 33 -0.96 -9.09 -3.94
CA PRO A 33 -0.61 -9.82 -5.15
C PRO A 33 0.77 -10.43 -4.99
N MET A 34 0.87 -11.61 -4.36
CA MET A 34 2.15 -12.31 -4.20
C MET A 34 2.62 -12.91 -5.54
N THR A 35 1.69 -13.16 -6.45
CA THR A 35 1.93 -13.58 -7.83
C THR A 35 1.27 -12.62 -8.83
N GLY A 36 1.46 -12.88 -10.13
CA GLY A 36 0.86 -12.09 -11.20
C GLY A 36 1.63 -10.81 -11.54
N GLY A 37 0.97 -9.92 -12.31
CA GLY A 37 1.58 -8.70 -12.86
C GLY A 37 1.98 -7.67 -11.79
N GLU A 38 1.31 -7.68 -10.64
CA GLU A 38 1.60 -6.78 -9.52
C GLU A 38 2.48 -7.43 -8.44
N SER A 39 3.12 -8.57 -8.74
CA SER A 39 3.94 -9.32 -7.75
C SER A 39 5.03 -8.49 -7.08
N ALA A 40 5.54 -7.46 -7.74
CA ALA A 40 6.46 -6.49 -7.14
C ALA A 40 5.91 -5.85 -5.87
N PHE A 41 4.65 -5.44 -5.88
CA PHE A 41 4.01 -4.83 -4.72
C PHE A 41 3.70 -5.86 -3.64
N GLY A 42 3.36 -7.11 -4.01
CA GLY A 42 3.28 -8.21 -3.03
C GLY A 42 4.61 -8.46 -2.32
N ARG A 43 5.74 -8.42 -3.05
CA ARG A 43 7.09 -8.51 -2.46
C ARG A 43 7.36 -7.35 -1.49
N GLN A 44 7.06 -6.12 -1.89
CA GLN A 44 7.19 -4.94 -1.01
C GLN A 44 6.39 -5.12 0.29
N MET A 45 5.11 -5.52 0.18
CA MET A 45 4.24 -5.74 1.32
C MET A 45 4.77 -6.85 2.23
N LYS A 46 5.14 -8.00 1.66
CA LYS A 46 5.68 -9.13 2.40
C LYS A 46 6.96 -8.75 3.15
N ASN A 47 7.91 -8.09 2.48
CA ASN A 47 9.16 -7.64 3.10
C ASN A 47 8.90 -6.68 4.29
N GLY A 48 7.95 -5.75 4.12
CA GLY A 48 7.54 -4.82 5.17
C GLY A 48 6.94 -5.53 6.38
N ALA A 49 6.02 -6.47 6.13
CA ALA A 49 5.37 -7.26 7.17
C ALA A 49 6.35 -8.17 7.92
N GLU A 50 7.22 -8.88 7.20
CA GLU A 50 8.23 -9.78 7.79
C GLU A 50 9.20 -9.01 8.70
N MET A 51 9.68 -7.85 8.25
CA MET A 51 10.55 -7.02 9.07
C MET A 51 9.83 -6.47 10.30
N ALA A 52 8.58 -6.02 10.17
CA ALA A 52 7.80 -5.54 11.32
C ALA A 52 7.59 -6.65 12.35
N VAL A 53 7.18 -7.83 11.92
CA VAL A 53 6.98 -8.99 12.81
C VAL A 53 8.29 -9.36 13.52
N ALA A 54 9.42 -9.36 12.82
CA ALA A 54 10.72 -9.63 13.42
C ALA A 54 11.06 -8.62 14.52
N ASP A 55 10.92 -7.32 14.24
CA ASP A 55 11.23 -6.25 15.19
C ASP A 55 10.27 -6.24 16.39
N ILE A 56 8.97 -6.45 16.15
CA ILE A 56 7.96 -6.59 17.21
C ILE A 56 8.28 -7.77 18.12
N ASN A 57 8.63 -8.92 17.54
CA ASN A 57 9.00 -10.11 18.32
C ASN A 57 10.29 -9.91 19.12
N ALA A 58 11.28 -9.24 18.55
CA ALA A 58 12.51 -8.87 19.26
C ALA A 58 12.25 -7.90 20.43
N ALA A 59 11.19 -7.08 20.34
CA ALA A 59 10.74 -6.20 21.40
C ALA A 59 9.81 -6.87 22.46
N GLY A 60 9.67 -8.19 22.44
CA GLY A 60 8.85 -8.95 23.38
C GLY A 60 7.45 -9.30 22.90
N GLY A 61 7.14 -9.03 21.64
CA GLY A 61 5.88 -9.39 21.00
C GLY A 61 4.70 -8.52 21.44
N VAL A 62 3.49 -9.10 21.38
CA VAL A 62 2.23 -8.44 21.70
C VAL A 62 1.57 -9.13 22.89
N ASN A 63 1.36 -8.40 23.97
CA ASN A 63 0.81 -8.92 25.23
C ASN A 63 1.56 -10.17 25.74
N GLY A 64 2.89 -10.18 25.60
CA GLY A 64 3.76 -11.29 26.01
C GLY A 64 3.78 -12.49 25.06
N LYS A 65 3.17 -12.37 23.87
CA LYS A 65 3.09 -13.43 22.85
C LYS A 65 3.84 -13.04 21.59
N LYS A 66 4.50 -13.99 20.94
CA LYS A 66 5.11 -13.73 19.63
C LYS A 66 4.03 -13.63 18.55
N LEU A 67 4.35 -12.88 17.51
CA LEU A 67 3.59 -12.81 16.28
C LEU A 67 4.08 -13.88 15.30
N ALA A 68 3.13 -14.55 14.65
CA ALA A 68 3.36 -15.36 13.47
C ALA A 68 2.75 -14.64 12.24
N LEU A 69 3.46 -14.63 11.12
CA LEU A 69 2.97 -14.01 9.89
C LEU A 69 2.35 -15.05 8.97
N ASN A 70 1.09 -14.83 8.57
CA ASN A 70 0.45 -15.53 7.47
C ASN A 70 0.48 -14.63 6.22
N ALA A 71 1.15 -15.05 5.16
CA ALA A 71 1.16 -14.35 3.88
C ALA A 71 0.19 -15.03 2.90
N GLU A 72 -0.78 -14.27 2.40
CA GLU A 72 -1.79 -14.77 1.46
C GLU A 72 -1.70 -14.05 0.11
N ASP A 73 -1.93 -14.81 -0.96
CA ASP A 73 -1.90 -14.31 -2.34
C ASP A 73 -3.31 -14.04 -2.85
N ASP A 74 -3.57 -12.80 -3.23
CA ASP A 74 -4.83 -12.40 -3.89
C ASP A 74 -4.70 -12.22 -5.41
N ALA A 75 -3.48 -12.25 -5.97
CA ALA A 75 -3.18 -12.02 -7.39
C ALA A 75 -3.81 -10.75 -8.01
N CYS A 76 -4.21 -9.77 -7.19
CA CYS A 76 -5.07 -8.64 -7.55
C CYS A 76 -6.40 -9.04 -8.21
N ASP A 77 -6.90 -10.24 -7.91
CA ASP A 77 -8.19 -10.74 -8.37
C ASP A 77 -9.26 -10.60 -7.26
N PRO A 78 -10.40 -9.94 -7.53
CA PRO A 78 -11.45 -9.74 -6.54
C PRO A 78 -12.05 -11.01 -5.92
N LYS A 79 -12.17 -12.09 -6.71
CA LYS A 79 -12.77 -13.35 -6.22
C LYS A 79 -11.78 -14.08 -5.32
N GLN A 80 -10.52 -14.16 -5.73
CA GLN A 80 -9.46 -14.73 -4.92
C GLN A 80 -9.24 -13.94 -3.63
N ALA A 81 -9.28 -12.60 -3.69
CA ALA A 81 -9.21 -11.75 -2.49
C ALA A 81 -10.33 -12.05 -1.48
N ARG A 82 -11.56 -12.31 -1.96
CA ARG A 82 -12.68 -12.71 -1.10
C ARG A 82 -12.44 -14.08 -0.46
N SER A 83 -11.95 -15.06 -1.22
CA SER A 83 -11.58 -16.40 -0.69
C SER A 83 -10.45 -16.33 0.34
N VAL A 84 -9.44 -15.49 0.09
CA VAL A 84 -8.36 -15.19 1.06
C VAL A 84 -8.94 -14.61 2.34
N ALA A 85 -9.88 -13.67 2.21
CA ALA A 85 -10.51 -13.05 3.37
C ALA A 85 -11.30 -14.04 4.22
N GLU A 86 -12.09 -14.92 3.57
CA GLU A 86 -12.82 -16.00 4.23
C GLU A 86 -11.88 -16.99 4.93
N LYS A 87 -10.73 -17.31 4.32
CA LYS A 87 -9.69 -18.18 4.92
C LYS A 87 -9.08 -17.54 6.17
N ILE A 88 -8.69 -16.27 6.11
CA ILE A 88 -8.13 -15.52 7.24
C ILE A 88 -9.16 -15.43 8.39
N ALA A 89 -10.41 -15.12 8.06
CA ALA A 89 -11.51 -15.08 9.02
C ALA A 89 -11.77 -16.45 9.67
N GLY A 90 -11.83 -17.52 8.87
CA GLY A 90 -12.01 -18.89 9.36
C GLY A 90 -10.87 -19.35 10.28
N ALA A 91 -9.65 -18.89 10.01
CA ALA A 91 -8.48 -19.10 10.87
C ALA A 91 -8.46 -18.22 12.13
N LYS A 92 -9.47 -17.36 12.33
CA LYS A 92 -9.60 -16.44 13.47
C LYS A 92 -8.41 -15.48 13.62
N ILE A 93 -7.79 -15.09 12.50
CA ILE A 93 -6.71 -14.11 12.47
C ILE A 93 -7.35 -12.72 12.65
N PRO A 94 -7.03 -11.94 13.70
CA PRO A 94 -7.75 -10.71 14.02
C PRO A 94 -7.37 -9.53 13.14
N PHE A 95 -6.28 -9.64 12.37
CA PHE A 95 -5.68 -8.53 11.65
C PHE A 95 -5.05 -8.94 10.33
N VAL A 96 -5.28 -8.11 9.31
CA VAL A 96 -4.60 -8.19 8.01
C VAL A 96 -4.05 -6.82 7.61
N ALA A 97 -2.77 -6.80 7.24
CA ALA A 97 -2.18 -5.72 6.48
C ALA A 97 -2.36 -6.00 4.99
N GLY A 98 -3.34 -5.34 4.36
CA GLY A 98 -3.70 -5.61 2.98
C GLY A 98 -5.01 -4.96 2.56
N HIS A 99 -5.44 -5.07 1.32
CA HIS A 99 -4.69 -5.62 0.18
C HIS A 99 -3.95 -4.49 -0.56
N PHE A 100 -3.29 -4.80 -1.67
CA PHE A 100 -2.71 -3.78 -2.56
C PHE A 100 -3.78 -3.15 -3.45
N CYS A 101 -4.37 -3.95 -4.35
CA CYS A 101 -5.36 -3.47 -5.30
C CYS A 101 -6.67 -3.08 -4.61
N SER A 102 -7.26 -1.96 -5.00
CA SER A 102 -8.58 -1.57 -4.51
C SER A 102 -9.69 -2.52 -4.92
N SER A 103 -9.56 -3.14 -6.10
CA SER A 103 -10.45 -4.21 -6.59
C SER A 103 -10.43 -5.45 -5.68
N SER A 104 -9.32 -5.69 -4.97
CA SER A 104 -9.21 -6.77 -3.97
C SER A 104 -9.67 -6.30 -2.59
N SER A 105 -9.20 -5.13 -2.14
CA SER A 105 -9.44 -4.62 -0.78
C SER A 105 -10.91 -4.39 -0.48
N ILE A 106 -11.68 -3.87 -1.45
CA ILE A 106 -13.09 -3.52 -1.28
C ILE A 106 -13.95 -4.77 -0.99
N PRO A 107 -14.00 -5.80 -1.85
CA PRO A 107 -14.77 -7.01 -1.54
C PRO A 107 -14.22 -7.80 -0.36
N ALA A 108 -12.89 -7.86 -0.18
CA ALA A 108 -12.29 -8.55 0.96
C ALA A 108 -12.70 -7.92 2.31
N SER A 109 -12.78 -6.59 2.39
CA SER A 109 -13.18 -5.88 3.61
C SER A 109 -14.55 -6.28 4.16
N GLU A 110 -15.48 -6.66 3.30
CA GLU A 110 -16.83 -7.11 3.70
C GLU A 110 -16.74 -8.49 4.35
N ALA A 111 -16.03 -9.44 3.72
CA ALA A 111 -15.77 -10.75 4.31
C ALA A 111 -14.98 -10.66 5.63
N TYR A 112 -14.02 -9.75 5.73
CA TYR A 112 -13.32 -9.46 6.98
C TYR A 112 -14.26 -8.89 8.05
N ALA A 113 -15.19 -8.00 7.69
CA ALA A 113 -16.11 -7.40 8.64
C ALA A 113 -17.05 -8.44 9.25
N ASP A 114 -17.54 -9.38 8.42
CA ASP A 114 -18.35 -10.53 8.84
C ASP A 114 -17.54 -11.50 9.71
N GLY A 115 -16.25 -11.67 9.38
CA GLY A 115 -15.30 -12.53 10.07
C GLY A 115 -14.64 -11.95 11.34
N ASN A 116 -15.03 -10.75 11.77
CA ASN A 116 -14.38 -10.02 12.89
C ASN A 116 -12.86 -9.80 12.69
N VAL A 117 -12.44 -9.46 11.48
CA VAL A 117 -11.06 -9.19 11.10
C VAL A 117 -10.89 -7.71 10.77
N LEU A 118 -9.88 -7.08 11.38
CA LEU A 118 -9.48 -5.70 11.10
C LEU A 118 -8.54 -5.67 9.89
N GLN A 119 -8.85 -4.81 8.92
CA GLN A 119 -8.02 -4.58 7.74
C GLN A 119 -7.39 -3.18 7.76
N ILE A 120 -6.06 -3.11 7.80
CA ILE A 120 -5.32 -1.87 7.48
C ILE A 120 -4.66 -2.07 6.12
N THR A 121 -5.12 -1.35 5.09
CA THR A 121 -4.43 -1.38 3.80
C THR A 121 -3.20 -0.47 3.80
N PRO A 122 -2.04 -0.95 3.33
CA PRO A 122 -0.89 -0.11 3.09
C PRO A 122 -0.92 0.64 1.76
N ALA A 123 -1.83 0.31 0.83
CA ALA A 123 -1.71 0.74 -0.56
C ALA A 123 -3.01 0.89 -1.38
N SER A 124 -4.17 0.44 -0.89
CA SER A 124 -5.42 0.59 -1.64
C SER A 124 -5.97 2.00 -1.48
N THR A 125 -5.95 2.79 -2.54
CA THR A 125 -6.24 4.24 -2.53
C THR A 125 -7.67 4.62 -2.92
N ASN A 126 -8.46 3.73 -3.50
CA ASN A 126 -9.80 4.12 -3.98
C ASN A 126 -10.70 4.61 -2.81
N PRO A 127 -11.33 5.80 -2.90
CA PRO A 127 -12.20 6.36 -1.86
C PRO A 127 -13.26 5.40 -1.32
N LEU A 128 -13.85 4.56 -2.18
CA LEU A 128 -14.92 3.63 -1.81
C LEU A 128 -14.52 2.67 -0.69
N PHE A 129 -13.23 2.37 -0.53
CA PHE A 129 -12.78 1.46 0.53
C PHE A 129 -13.20 1.90 1.94
N THR A 130 -13.15 3.21 2.26
CA THR A 130 -13.53 3.79 3.57
C THR A 130 -14.87 4.53 3.58
N GLU A 131 -15.45 4.85 2.42
CA GLU A 131 -16.74 5.57 2.34
C GLU A 131 -17.98 4.67 2.57
N ARG A 132 -17.79 3.35 2.69
CA ARG A 132 -18.87 2.37 2.92
C ARG A 132 -19.30 2.23 4.38
N LYS A 133 -18.70 2.99 5.30
CA LYS A 133 -18.99 2.96 6.75
C LYS A 133 -18.75 1.58 7.40
N LEU A 134 -17.85 0.78 6.83
CA LEU A 134 -17.42 -0.47 7.46
C LEU A 134 -16.62 -0.17 8.72
N TRP A 135 -16.87 -0.94 9.79
CA TRP A 135 -16.24 -0.71 11.07
C TRP A 135 -14.74 -1.07 11.06
N ASN A 136 -14.34 -2.03 10.22
CA ASN A 136 -13.06 -2.74 10.29
C ASN A 136 -11.96 -2.24 9.34
N VAL A 137 -12.21 -1.19 8.58
CA VAL A 137 -11.27 -0.68 7.57
C VAL A 137 -10.49 0.53 8.07
N ALA A 138 -9.20 0.54 7.76
CA ALA A 138 -8.34 1.71 7.85
C ALA A 138 -7.24 1.66 6.79
N ARG A 139 -6.53 2.77 6.57
CA ARG A 139 -5.40 2.88 5.65
C ARG A 139 -4.23 3.58 6.31
N VAL A 140 -3.02 3.26 5.83
CA VAL A 140 -1.81 4.06 6.09
C VAL A 140 -1.27 4.72 4.81
N CYS A 141 -1.98 4.57 3.68
CA CYS A 141 -1.77 5.32 2.44
C CYS A 141 -2.82 6.42 2.27
N GLY A 142 -2.72 7.18 1.16
CA GLY A 142 -3.71 8.16 0.77
C GLY A 142 -4.86 7.65 -0.08
N ARG A 143 -5.64 8.61 -0.58
CA ARG A 143 -6.81 8.36 -1.42
C ARG A 143 -6.70 8.96 -2.81
N ASP A 144 -7.40 8.37 -3.78
CA ASP A 144 -7.35 8.82 -5.18
C ASP A 144 -8.00 10.18 -5.43
N ASP A 145 -8.95 10.61 -4.60
CA ASP A 145 -9.53 11.96 -4.68
C ASP A 145 -8.52 13.06 -4.27
N GLN A 146 -7.64 12.74 -3.31
CA GLN A 146 -6.49 13.59 -2.96
C GLN A 146 -5.40 13.50 -4.04
N GLN A 147 -5.05 12.29 -4.47
CA GLN A 147 -4.00 12.04 -5.46
C GLN A 147 -4.31 12.68 -6.82
N GLY A 148 -5.53 12.46 -7.33
CA GLY A 148 -5.99 13.01 -8.59
C GLY A 148 -6.05 14.54 -8.57
N LEU A 149 -6.33 15.15 -7.41
CA LEU A 149 -6.24 16.60 -7.24
C LEU A 149 -4.79 17.11 -7.41
N ILE A 150 -3.81 16.47 -6.77
CA ILE A 150 -2.39 16.86 -6.90
C ILE A 150 -1.91 16.65 -8.34
N ALA A 151 -2.25 15.53 -8.97
CA ALA A 151 -1.94 15.27 -10.37
C ALA A 151 -2.52 16.37 -11.29
N ALA A 152 -3.80 16.69 -11.12
CA ALA A 152 -4.47 17.73 -11.89
C ALA A 152 -3.87 19.12 -11.67
N GLN A 153 -3.52 19.49 -10.42
CA GLN A 153 -2.87 20.76 -10.12
C GLN A 153 -1.50 20.88 -10.80
N TYR A 154 -0.71 19.80 -10.77
CA TYR A 154 0.58 19.77 -11.44
C TYR A 154 0.43 19.90 -12.96
N ILE A 155 -0.49 19.16 -13.58
CA ILE A 155 -0.78 19.24 -15.01
C ILE A 155 -1.28 20.66 -15.37
N ALA A 156 -2.20 21.22 -14.58
CA ALA A 156 -2.75 22.55 -14.84
C ALA A 156 -1.73 23.67 -14.72
N LYS A 157 -0.73 23.51 -13.86
CA LYS A 157 0.38 24.46 -13.71
C LYS A 157 1.39 24.36 -14.85
N ASN A 158 1.80 23.14 -15.21
CA ASN A 158 2.98 22.93 -16.06
C ASN A 158 2.64 22.60 -17.52
N TYR A 159 1.41 22.18 -17.81
CA TYR A 159 0.95 21.76 -19.13
C TYR A 159 -0.32 22.51 -19.57
N LYS A 160 -0.51 23.73 -19.06
CA LYS A 160 -1.62 24.59 -19.48
C LYS A 160 -1.56 24.84 -20.99
N GLY A 161 -2.68 24.66 -21.68
CA GLY A 161 -2.78 24.84 -23.14
C GLY A 161 -2.18 23.70 -23.97
N LYS A 162 -1.75 22.61 -23.32
CA LYS A 162 -1.22 21.41 -23.97
C LYS A 162 -2.34 20.40 -24.23
N ASN A 163 -2.16 19.55 -25.24
CA ASN A 163 -3.11 18.46 -25.50
C ASN A 163 -2.90 17.34 -24.47
N ILE A 164 -3.87 17.17 -23.58
CA ILE A 164 -3.85 16.14 -22.52
C ILE A 164 -4.74 14.97 -22.93
N ALA A 165 -4.27 13.74 -22.75
CA ALA A 165 -5.10 12.54 -22.81
C ALA A 165 -5.14 11.85 -21.45
N ILE A 166 -6.22 11.12 -21.19
CA ILE A 166 -6.41 10.32 -19.99
C ILE A 166 -6.77 8.90 -20.41
N LEU A 167 -6.00 7.92 -19.93
CA LEU A 167 -6.24 6.50 -20.15
C LEU A 167 -6.54 5.82 -18.81
N ASN A 168 -7.33 4.75 -18.83
CA ASN A 168 -7.57 3.90 -17.66
C ASN A 168 -7.62 2.41 -18.00
N ASP A 169 -7.23 1.57 -17.04
CA ASP A 169 -7.18 0.10 -17.19
C ASP A 169 -8.52 -0.63 -16.87
N LYS A 170 -9.61 0.13 -16.69
CA LYS A 170 -10.95 -0.31 -16.27
C LYS A 170 -11.04 -0.91 -14.86
N THR A 171 -9.94 -1.03 -14.13
CA THR A 171 -9.97 -1.52 -12.74
C THR A 171 -10.56 -0.46 -11.81
N THR A 172 -11.00 -0.88 -10.62
CA THR A 172 -11.53 0.04 -9.61
C THR A 172 -10.52 1.14 -9.23
N TYR A 173 -9.24 0.81 -9.15
CA TYR A 173 -8.18 1.78 -8.89
C TYR A 173 -7.91 2.64 -10.13
N GLY A 174 -7.54 2.05 -11.26
CA GLY A 174 -7.06 2.81 -12.41
C GLY A 174 -8.14 3.73 -12.99
N LYS A 175 -9.38 3.24 -13.12
CA LYS A 175 -10.50 4.10 -13.50
C LYS A 175 -10.81 5.16 -12.43
N GLY A 176 -10.83 4.80 -11.15
CA GLY A 176 -11.13 5.73 -10.06
C GLY A 176 -10.15 6.91 -10.01
N LEU A 177 -8.85 6.62 -10.10
CA LEU A 177 -7.82 7.64 -10.13
C LEU A 177 -7.86 8.51 -11.40
N ALA A 178 -8.09 7.89 -12.57
CA ALA A 178 -8.28 8.64 -13.82
C ALA A 178 -9.50 9.58 -13.74
N ASP A 179 -10.61 9.12 -13.14
CA ASP A 179 -11.83 9.91 -12.98
C ASP A 179 -11.65 11.10 -12.03
N GLU A 180 -11.01 10.90 -10.87
CA GLU A 180 -10.75 12.02 -9.94
C GLU A 180 -9.76 13.03 -10.54
N THR A 181 -8.75 12.56 -11.29
CA THR A 181 -7.82 13.44 -12.02
C THR A 181 -8.56 14.24 -13.11
N LYS A 182 -9.37 13.58 -13.94
CA LYS A 182 -10.20 14.23 -14.96
C LYS A 182 -11.11 15.29 -14.33
N LYS A 183 -11.81 14.93 -13.26
CA LYS A 183 -12.72 15.82 -12.54
C LYS A 183 -12.00 17.07 -12.01
N ALA A 184 -10.82 16.91 -11.42
CA ALA A 184 -10.02 18.02 -10.93
C ALA A 184 -9.45 18.90 -12.07
N LEU A 185 -9.03 18.30 -13.19
CA LEU A 185 -8.61 19.02 -14.40
C LEU A 185 -9.75 19.85 -15.00
N ASN A 186 -10.92 19.24 -15.17
CA ASN A 186 -12.10 19.92 -15.70
C ASN A 186 -12.52 21.09 -14.80
N LYS A 187 -12.45 20.91 -13.47
CA LYS A 187 -12.70 21.99 -12.50
C LYS A 187 -11.68 23.14 -12.62
N ALA A 188 -10.45 22.84 -13.02
CA ALA A 188 -9.41 23.81 -13.32
C ALA A 188 -9.50 24.42 -14.74
N GLY A 189 -10.54 24.09 -15.51
CA GLY A 189 -10.77 24.61 -16.86
C GLY A 189 -9.96 23.92 -17.96
N ILE A 190 -9.45 22.71 -17.70
CA ILE A 190 -8.71 21.91 -18.68
C ILE A 190 -9.53 20.68 -19.03
N THR A 191 -9.96 20.61 -20.29
CA THR A 191 -10.66 19.43 -20.85
C THR A 191 -9.66 18.57 -21.60
N GLU A 192 -9.65 17.27 -21.35
CA GLU A 192 -8.80 16.33 -22.07
C GLU A 192 -9.25 16.15 -23.53
N LYS A 193 -8.30 15.93 -24.44
CA LYS A 193 -8.55 15.60 -25.85
C LYS A 193 -9.07 14.18 -26.04
N MET A 194 -8.64 13.28 -25.17
CA MET A 194 -8.99 11.88 -25.20
C MET A 194 -9.20 11.38 -23.78
N TYR A 195 -10.30 10.66 -23.56
CA TYR A 195 -10.52 9.86 -22.37
C TYR A 195 -10.90 8.45 -22.83
N GLU A 196 -9.99 7.50 -22.64
CA GLU A 196 -10.13 6.14 -23.16
C GLU A 196 -9.73 5.08 -22.15
N SER A 197 -10.10 3.84 -22.46
CA SER A 197 -9.78 2.69 -21.62
C SER A 197 -9.10 1.59 -22.41
N TYR A 198 -8.22 0.87 -21.73
CA TYR A 198 -7.62 -0.39 -22.17
C TYR A 198 -7.93 -1.47 -21.13
N ASN A 199 -7.66 -2.74 -21.41
CA ASN A 199 -7.84 -3.79 -20.41
C ASN A 199 -6.51 -4.05 -19.69
N LYS A 200 -6.57 -4.23 -18.38
CA LYS A 200 -5.47 -4.82 -17.63
C LYS A 200 -5.04 -6.14 -18.28
N GLY A 201 -3.73 -6.34 -18.47
CA GLY A 201 -3.17 -7.51 -19.12
C GLY A 201 -2.97 -7.36 -20.63
N ASP A 202 -3.54 -6.34 -21.28
CA ASP A 202 -3.25 -6.03 -22.68
C ASP A 202 -1.75 -5.77 -22.86
N LYS A 203 -1.20 -6.21 -24.00
CA LYS A 203 0.23 -6.01 -24.33
C LYS A 203 0.43 -5.17 -25.59
N ASP A 204 -0.60 -5.02 -26.41
CA ASP A 204 -0.60 -4.21 -27.62
C ASP A 204 -1.50 -2.97 -27.43
N PHE A 205 -0.86 -1.80 -27.45
CA PHE A 205 -1.48 -0.50 -27.33
C PHE A 205 -1.33 0.33 -28.61
N ASN A 206 -0.86 -0.27 -29.72
CA ASN A 206 -0.50 0.47 -30.94
C ASN A 206 -1.64 1.32 -31.49
N ALA A 207 -2.88 0.83 -31.41
CA ALA A 207 -4.07 1.57 -31.86
C ALA A 207 -4.33 2.81 -30.99
N ILE A 208 -4.26 2.68 -29.66
CA ILE A 208 -4.43 3.81 -28.73
C ILE A 208 -3.28 4.80 -28.93
N VAL A 209 -2.04 4.32 -29.02
CA VAL A 209 -0.86 5.16 -29.26
C VAL A 209 -0.96 5.92 -30.59
N SER A 210 -1.39 5.27 -31.68
CA SER A 210 -1.59 5.92 -32.98
C SER A 210 -2.60 7.07 -32.88
N ARG A 211 -3.64 6.91 -32.05
CA ARG A 211 -4.62 7.98 -31.79
C ARG A 211 -4.04 9.10 -30.94
N LEU A 212 -3.28 8.79 -29.88
CA LEU A 212 -2.55 9.81 -29.12
C LEU A 212 -1.66 10.66 -30.04
N LYS A 213 -0.98 10.02 -31.01
CA LYS A 213 -0.15 10.70 -32.00
C LYS A 213 -0.97 11.59 -32.92
N LYS A 214 -2.08 11.06 -33.46
CA LYS A 214 -3.01 11.81 -34.34
C LYS A 214 -3.58 13.06 -33.65
N GLU A 215 -3.93 12.94 -32.37
CA GLU A 215 -4.47 14.05 -31.57
C GLU A 215 -3.37 14.98 -31.02
N ASN A 216 -2.11 14.78 -31.43
CA ASN A 216 -0.94 15.55 -31.00
C ASN A 216 -0.86 15.68 -29.47
N VAL A 217 -1.07 14.57 -28.76
CA VAL A 217 -1.05 14.54 -27.28
C VAL A 217 0.36 14.82 -26.77
N GLU A 218 0.49 15.79 -25.88
CA GLU A 218 1.76 16.20 -25.27
C GLU A 218 1.95 15.60 -23.87
N LEU A 219 0.87 15.32 -23.15
CA LEU A 219 0.88 14.55 -21.91
C LEU A 219 -0.26 13.53 -21.89
N VAL A 220 0.06 12.28 -21.56
CA VAL A 220 -0.92 11.24 -21.29
C VAL A 220 -0.90 10.88 -19.80
N TYR A 221 -2.04 11.06 -19.13
CA TYR A 221 -2.26 10.56 -17.78
C TYR A 221 -2.79 9.13 -17.86
N VAL A 222 -2.18 8.20 -17.13
CA VAL A 222 -2.58 6.79 -17.10
C VAL A 222 -3.04 6.44 -15.70
N GLY A 223 -4.33 6.14 -15.53
CA GLY A 223 -4.85 5.47 -14.33
C GLY A 223 -4.70 3.96 -14.49
N GLY A 224 -3.64 3.38 -13.92
CA GLY A 224 -3.33 1.96 -14.04
C GLY A 224 -1.98 1.63 -13.39
N TYR A 225 -1.44 0.45 -13.66
CA TYR A 225 -0.23 -0.08 -13.03
C TYR A 225 1.01 0.05 -13.93
N HIS A 226 2.19 -0.12 -13.33
CA HIS A 226 3.49 0.00 -13.99
C HIS A 226 3.65 -0.85 -15.27
N GLN A 227 3.02 -2.04 -15.34
CA GLN A 227 3.18 -2.93 -16.49
C GLN A 227 2.64 -2.33 -17.78
N GLU A 228 1.35 -1.98 -17.78
CA GLU A 228 0.71 -1.36 -18.95
C GLU A 228 1.23 0.06 -19.18
N ALA A 229 1.45 0.86 -18.14
CA ALA A 229 2.01 2.20 -18.28
C ALA A 229 3.41 2.17 -18.96
N GLY A 230 4.25 1.21 -18.59
CA GLY A 230 5.57 1.02 -19.21
C GLY A 230 5.48 0.56 -20.67
N LEU A 231 4.54 -0.33 -20.99
CA LEU A 231 4.29 -0.77 -22.37
C LEU A 231 3.74 0.35 -23.26
N ILE A 232 2.78 1.13 -22.76
CA ILE A 232 2.25 2.31 -23.44
C ILE A 232 3.38 3.30 -23.73
N LEU A 233 4.25 3.58 -22.75
CA LEU A 233 5.41 4.45 -22.96
C LEU A 233 6.34 3.94 -24.06
N ARG A 234 6.73 2.66 -24.02
CA ARG A 234 7.61 2.09 -25.03
C ARG A 234 7.00 2.21 -26.43
N GLN A 235 5.73 1.85 -26.58
CA GLN A 235 5.05 1.93 -27.87
C GLN A 235 4.87 3.37 -28.35
N MET A 236 4.68 4.36 -27.45
CA MET A 236 4.74 5.78 -27.82
C MET A 236 6.10 6.15 -28.42
N ARG A 237 7.20 5.65 -27.84
CA ARG A 237 8.57 5.93 -28.31
C ARG A 237 8.88 5.22 -29.62
N ASP A 238 8.43 3.97 -29.80
CA ASP A 238 8.54 3.23 -31.06
C ASP A 238 7.82 3.96 -32.21
N GLN A 239 6.72 4.67 -31.90
CA GLN A 239 6.01 5.51 -32.85
C GLN A 239 6.56 6.94 -32.96
N GLY A 240 7.73 7.23 -32.37
CA GLY A 240 8.44 8.50 -32.47
C GLY A 240 7.82 9.66 -31.66
N MET A 241 6.95 9.35 -30.69
CA MET A 241 6.31 10.37 -29.85
C MET A 241 7.24 10.81 -28.73
N LYS A 242 7.21 12.11 -28.39
CA LYS A 242 7.89 12.70 -27.23
C LYS A 242 6.93 13.00 -26.07
N THR A 243 5.71 12.50 -26.15
CA THR A 243 4.64 12.66 -25.15
C THR A 243 5.14 12.24 -23.77
N VAL A 244 4.86 13.07 -22.77
CA VAL A 244 5.15 12.79 -21.36
C VAL A 244 4.07 11.84 -20.81
N LEU A 245 4.48 10.79 -20.12
CA LEU A 245 3.56 9.96 -19.35
C LEU A 245 3.49 10.47 -17.91
N MET A 246 2.28 10.57 -17.37
CA MET A 246 2.04 10.77 -15.94
C MET A 246 1.12 9.67 -15.41
N SER A 247 1.33 9.21 -14.18
CA SER A 247 0.45 8.23 -13.53
C SER A 247 0.37 8.46 -12.02
N GLY A 248 -0.16 7.48 -11.29
CA GLY A 248 -0.27 7.47 -9.83
C GLY A 248 0.79 6.64 -9.14
N ASP A 249 0.49 6.30 -7.89
CA ASP A 249 1.35 5.58 -6.96
C ASP A 249 1.81 4.20 -7.45
N ALA A 250 1.04 3.56 -8.33
CA ALA A 250 1.34 2.25 -8.90
C ALA A 250 2.53 2.23 -9.88
N LEU A 251 3.26 3.36 -10.00
CA LEU A 251 4.56 3.43 -10.67
C LEU A 251 5.73 3.41 -9.68
N ALA A 252 5.51 3.46 -8.36
CA ALA A 252 6.56 3.52 -7.34
C ALA A 252 7.29 2.18 -7.11
N ASP A 253 7.81 1.57 -8.18
CA ASP A 253 8.61 0.35 -8.15
C ASP A 253 9.60 0.33 -9.33
N LYS A 254 10.83 -0.16 -9.11
CA LYS A 254 11.88 -0.27 -10.14
C LYS A 254 11.55 -1.21 -11.29
N GLU A 255 10.54 -2.07 -11.18
CA GLU A 255 10.03 -2.85 -12.30
C GLU A 255 9.52 -1.94 -13.42
N TYR A 256 8.99 -0.74 -13.11
CA TYR A 256 8.67 0.28 -14.12
C TYR A 256 9.91 0.67 -14.96
N ALA A 257 11.02 0.98 -14.29
CA ALA A 257 12.28 1.29 -14.96
C ALA A 257 12.84 0.10 -15.73
N SER A 258 12.69 -1.12 -15.21
CA SER A 258 13.10 -2.35 -15.90
C SER A 258 12.33 -2.56 -17.21
N ILE A 259 11.04 -2.23 -17.22
CA ILE A 259 10.19 -2.34 -18.43
C ILE A 259 10.56 -1.27 -19.46
N THR A 260 10.84 -0.05 -19.02
CA THR A 260 10.98 1.12 -19.90
C THR A 260 12.42 1.39 -20.32
N GLY A 261 13.41 0.97 -19.53
CA GLY A 261 14.80 1.35 -19.73
C GLY A 261 14.97 2.88 -19.80
N PRO A 262 15.93 3.38 -20.60
CA PRO A 262 16.15 4.83 -20.76
C PRO A 262 14.93 5.59 -21.30
N ALA A 263 13.99 4.90 -21.96
CA ALA A 263 12.77 5.52 -22.48
C ALA A 263 11.82 6.02 -21.36
N GLY A 264 12.02 5.52 -20.14
CA GLY A 264 11.33 5.92 -18.91
C GLY A 264 11.67 7.33 -18.43
N GLU A 265 12.76 7.93 -18.93
CA GLU A 265 13.19 9.25 -18.52
C GLU A 265 12.07 10.29 -18.72
N GLY A 266 11.81 11.06 -17.66
CA GLY A 266 10.83 12.13 -17.68
C GLY A 266 9.39 11.72 -17.42
N THR A 267 9.12 10.41 -17.25
CA THR A 267 7.83 9.98 -16.72
C THR A 267 7.61 10.60 -15.34
N LEU A 268 6.38 11.05 -15.12
CA LEU A 268 5.90 11.61 -13.87
C LEU A 268 4.98 10.63 -13.15
N PHE A 269 4.95 10.68 -11.83
CA PHE A 269 3.91 10.00 -11.06
C PHE A 269 3.65 10.69 -9.72
N THR A 270 2.46 10.53 -9.17
CA THR A 270 2.18 10.97 -7.80
C THR A 270 2.46 9.84 -6.81
N PHE A 271 3.00 10.18 -5.65
CA PHE A 271 3.09 9.27 -4.51
C PHE A 271 3.13 10.08 -3.21
N GLY A 272 2.99 9.42 -2.06
CA GLY A 272 3.29 10.06 -0.79
C GLY A 272 4.77 10.49 -0.70
N PRO A 273 5.14 11.35 0.25
CA PRO A 273 6.54 11.72 0.47
C PRO A 273 7.33 10.47 0.87
N ASP A 274 8.48 10.24 0.25
CA ASP A 274 9.22 8.98 0.36
C ASP A 274 9.56 8.70 1.83
N PRO A 275 8.99 7.64 2.44
CA PRO A 275 9.22 7.36 3.84
C PRO A 275 10.70 7.07 4.15
N ARG A 276 11.49 6.63 3.18
CA ARG A 276 12.92 6.33 3.36
C ARG A 276 13.73 7.57 3.75
N ASN A 277 13.25 8.76 3.41
CA ASN A 277 13.90 10.03 3.73
C ASN A 277 13.52 10.57 5.13
N LYS A 278 12.59 9.92 5.83
CA LYS A 278 12.15 10.39 7.15
C LYS A 278 13.14 9.98 8.25
N PRO A 279 13.44 10.85 9.23
CA PRO A 279 14.26 10.49 10.38
C PRO A 279 13.73 9.26 11.14
N THR A 280 12.41 9.13 11.22
CA THR A 280 11.71 7.98 11.85
C THR A 280 11.98 6.65 11.15
N ALA A 281 12.38 6.66 9.88
CA ALA A 281 12.65 5.47 9.10
C ALA A 281 14.15 5.13 9.00
N LYS A 282 15.07 6.00 9.43
CA LYS A 282 16.52 5.83 9.20
C LYS A 282 17.03 4.44 9.61
N LYS A 283 16.72 4.02 10.84
CA LYS A 283 17.16 2.72 11.38
C LYS A 283 16.60 1.55 10.58
N ILE A 284 15.33 1.59 10.19
CA ILE A 284 14.70 0.48 9.47
C ILE A 284 15.21 0.40 8.03
N VAL A 285 15.47 1.56 7.39
CA VAL A 285 16.09 1.63 6.07
C VAL A 285 17.49 1.02 6.09
N GLU A 286 18.30 1.32 7.11
CA GLU A 286 19.62 0.70 7.29
C GLU A 286 19.51 -0.83 7.49
N ALA A 287 18.53 -1.29 8.27
CA ALA A 287 18.29 -2.72 8.48
C ALA A 287 17.88 -3.47 7.20
N PHE A 288 17.05 -2.85 6.34
CA PHE A 288 16.72 -3.41 5.03
C PHE A 288 17.95 -3.45 4.09
N LYS A 289 18.73 -2.36 4.05
CA LYS A 289 19.97 -2.30 3.27
C LYS A 289 20.97 -3.38 3.69
N ALA A 290 21.10 -3.65 4.99
CA ALA A 290 21.95 -4.73 5.49
C ALA A 290 21.52 -6.13 5.03
N LYS A 291 20.24 -6.30 4.64
CA LYS A 291 19.69 -7.52 4.03
C LYS A 291 19.70 -7.49 2.49
N GLY A 292 20.24 -6.44 1.87
CA GLY A 292 20.24 -6.27 0.42
C GLY A 292 18.86 -5.95 -0.18
N ILE A 293 17.93 -5.45 0.64
CA ILE A 293 16.57 -5.10 0.21
C ILE A 293 16.45 -3.57 0.18
N ASP A 294 15.94 -3.02 -0.92
CA ASP A 294 15.52 -1.61 -0.97
C ASP A 294 14.06 -1.51 -0.50
N PRO A 295 13.75 -0.82 0.62
CA PRO A 295 12.40 -0.72 1.14
C PRO A 295 11.61 0.38 0.41
N GLU A 296 11.56 0.29 -0.91
CA GLU A 296 10.84 1.24 -1.77
C GLU A 296 9.32 1.02 -1.75
N GLY A 297 8.59 1.99 -2.32
CA GLY A 297 7.15 1.95 -2.46
C GLY A 297 6.43 1.70 -1.14
N TYR A 298 5.66 0.61 -1.11
CA TYR A 298 4.75 0.25 -0.01
C TYR A 298 5.39 -0.63 1.08
N THR A 299 6.71 -0.85 1.04
CA THR A 299 7.42 -1.63 2.06
C THR A 299 7.26 -1.01 3.44
N LEU A 300 7.59 0.28 3.59
CA LEU A 300 7.49 0.98 4.88
C LEU A 300 6.04 1.30 5.28
N TYR A 301 5.12 1.38 4.32
CA TYR A 301 3.69 1.48 4.59
C TYR A 301 3.15 0.20 5.24
N THR A 302 3.54 -0.96 4.71
CA THR A 302 3.15 -2.25 5.31
C THR A 302 3.75 -2.43 6.70
N TYR A 303 5.01 -2.03 6.88
CA TYR A 303 5.63 -2.01 8.20
C TYR A 303 4.83 -1.15 9.19
N ALA A 304 4.43 0.05 8.78
CA ALA A 304 3.65 0.97 9.60
C ALA A 304 2.25 0.46 9.94
N ALA A 305 1.57 -0.25 9.03
CA ALA A 305 0.29 -0.88 9.32
C ALA A 305 0.38 -1.86 10.52
N LEU A 306 1.46 -2.65 10.58
CA LEU A 306 1.74 -3.54 11.73
C LEU A 306 2.09 -2.75 12.99
N GLN A 307 2.83 -1.64 12.88
CA GLN A 307 3.11 -0.75 14.02
C GLN A 307 1.82 -0.17 14.63
N VAL A 308 0.92 0.34 13.79
CA VAL A 308 -0.38 0.88 14.24
C VAL A 308 -1.17 -0.20 14.97
N TRP A 309 -1.32 -1.38 14.36
CA TRP A 309 -2.08 -2.46 14.98
C TRP A 309 -1.48 -2.91 16.30
N THR A 310 -0.16 -3.15 16.36
CA THR A 310 0.50 -3.63 17.59
C THR A 310 0.48 -2.62 18.72
N GLN A 311 0.70 -1.33 18.42
CA GLN A 311 0.59 -0.26 19.41
C GLN A 311 -0.85 -0.14 19.94
N ALA A 312 -1.85 -0.26 19.06
CA ALA A 312 -3.24 -0.23 19.46
C ALA A 312 -3.64 -1.44 20.31
N VAL A 313 -3.18 -2.65 19.97
CA VAL A 313 -3.40 -3.84 20.80
C VAL A 313 -2.79 -3.67 22.19
N LYS A 314 -1.56 -3.15 22.27
CA LYS A 314 -0.90 -2.88 23.55
C LYS A 314 -1.69 -1.87 24.38
N LYS A 315 -2.20 -0.80 23.75
CA LYS A 315 -3.01 0.23 24.42
C LYS A 315 -4.39 -0.28 24.84
N ALA A 316 -5.02 -1.13 24.03
CA ALA A 316 -6.33 -1.71 24.30
C ALA A 316 -6.28 -2.88 25.30
N GLY A 317 -5.12 -3.50 25.48
CA GLY A 317 -4.94 -4.71 26.30
C GLY A 317 -5.62 -5.96 25.71
N THR A 318 -5.96 -5.96 24.42
CA THR A 318 -6.69 -7.06 23.76
C THR A 318 -6.42 -7.11 22.26
N THR A 319 -6.54 -8.30 21.67
CA THR A 319 -6.51 -8.53 20.22
C THR A 319 -7.89 -8.57 19.58
N ASP A 320 -8.95 -8.24 20.33
CA ASP A 320 -10.31 -8.09 19.77
C ASP A 320 -10.34 -6.99 18.70
N ALA A 321 -10.66 -7.37 17.46
CA ALA A 321 -10.54 -6.49 16.29
C ALA A 321 -11.36 -5.19 16.42
N LYS A 322 -12.57 -5.26 16.99
CA LYS A 322 -13.44 -4.07 17.18
C LYS A 322 -12.84 -3.11 18.18
N LYS A 323 -12.47 -3.59 19.37
CA LYS A 323 -11.83 -2.76 20.41
C LYS A 323 -10.50 -2.16 19.94
N VAL A 324 -9.71 -2.94 19.18
CA VAL A 324 -8.46 -2.46 18.58
C VAL A 324 -8.74 -1.34 17.57
N MET A 325 -9.73 -1.50 16.70
CA MET A 325 -10.10 -0.47 15.73
C MET A 325 -10.64 0.81 16.39
N GLU A 326 -11.48 0.70 17.41
CA GLU A 326 -11.91 1.86 18.22
C GLU A 326 -10.70 2.59 18.81
N THR A 327 -9.74 1.83 19.34
CA THR A 327 -8.50 2.38 19.88
C THR A 327 -7.70 3.09 18.79
N ILE A 328 -7.56 2.47 17.60
CA ILE A 328 -6.88 3.03 16.41
C ILE A 328 -7.43 4.41 16.06
N LYS A 329 -8.76 4.53 15.92
CA LYS A 329 -9.45 5.78 15.54
C LYS A 329 -9.40 6.87 16.60
N ALA A 330 -9.21 6.50 17.88
CA ALA A 330 -9.08 7.42 19.00
C ALA A 330 -7.62 7.80 19.33
N GLY A 331 -6.65 7.29 18.56
CA GLY A 331 -5.23 7.38 18.88
C GLY A 331 -4.38 8.16 17.88
N LYS A 332 -3.13 8.35 18.30
CA LYS A 332 -2.02 8.82 17.50
C LYS A 332 -0.91 7.78 17.61
N TRP A 333 -0.28 7.46 16.49
CA TRP A 333 0.60 6.30 16.36
C TRP A 333 1.96 6.70 15.82
N ASP A 334 3.01 6.38 16.55
CA ASP A 334 4.38 6.68 16.13
C ASP A 334 4.86 5.57 15.19
N THR A 335 5.05 5.90 13.91
CA THR A 335 5.42 4.91 12.89
C THR A 335 6.66 5.32 12.12
N VAL A 336 7.18 4.41 11.29
CA VAL A 336 8.26 4.72 10.35
C VAL A 336 7.85 5.81 9.34
N LEU A 337 6.55 5.97 9.05
CA LEU A 337 6.01 7.06 8.22
C LEU A 337 5.98 8.42 8.94
N GLY A 338 6.32 8.44 10.23
CA GLY A 338 6.07 9.57 11.13
C GLY A 338 4.86 9.30 12.03
N PRO A 339 4.50 10.27 12.90
CA PRO A 339 3.29 10.19 13.69
C PRO A 339 2.06 10.25 12.77
N ILE A 340 1.12 9.31 12.93
CA ILE A 340 -0.11 9.28 12.14
C ILE A 340 -1.36 9.24 13.02
N GLU A 341 -2.44 9.80 12.50
CA GLU A 341 -3.78 9.77 13.09
C GLU A 341 -4.79 9.33 12.03
N ILE A 342 -5.67 8.42 12.41
CA ILE A 342 -6.71 7.86 11.55
C ILE A 342 -8.05 8.48 11.93
N ASP A 343 -8.81 8.95 10.94
CA ASP A 343 -10.12 9.56 11.13
C ASP A 343 -11.22 8.52 11.38
N ALA A 344 -12.45 8.98 11.56
CA ALA A 344 -13.60 8.11 11.83
C ALA A 344 -13.92 7.13 10.68
N LYS A 345 -13.57 7.48 9.44
CA LYS A 345 -13.79 6.64 8.25
C LYS A 345 -12.70 5.58 8.09
N GLY A 346 -11.53 5.80 8.69
CA GLY A 346 -10.36 4.94 8.54
C GLY A 346 -9.27 5.52 7.64
N ASP A 347 -9.33 6.80 7.28
CA ASP A 347 -8.32 7.47 6.45
C ASP A 347 -7.33 8.27 7.32
N LEU A 348 -6.10 8.49 6.85
CA LEU A 348 -5.18 9.37 7.57
C LEU A 348 -5.68 10.82 7.51
N LYS A 349 -5.56 11.54 8.64
CA LYS A 349 -5.95 12.96 8.71
C LYS A 349 -5.05 13.91 7.92
N GLN A 350 -3.80 13.53 7.67
CA GLN A 350 -2.82 14.35 6.97
C GLN A 350 -2.13 13.50 5.92
N ILE A 351 -2.30 13.85 4.64
CA ILE A 351 -1.62 13.20 3.52
C ILE A 351 -1.37 14.24 2.44
N ASP A 352 -0.10 14.41 2.09
CA ASP A 352 0.33 15.29 1.02
C ASP A 352 0.93 14.43 -0.10
N TYR A 353 0.14 14.13 -1.13
CA TYR A 353 0.72 13.58 -2.36
C TYR A 353 1.65 14.62 -2.98
N VAL A 354 2.79 14.15 -3.47
CA VAL A 354 3.77 14.93 -4.21
C VAL A 354 3.97 14.30 -5.59
N VAL A 355 4.64 15.02 -6.49
CA VAL A 355 4.96 14.53 -7.84
C VAL A 355 6.42 14.12 -7.88
N TYR A 356 6.69 12.95 -8.46
CA TYR A 356 8.01 12.41 -8.72
C TYR A 356 8.29 12.38 -10.21
N LYS A 357 9.58 12.36 -10.56
CA LYS A 357 10.06 12.21 -11.95
C LYS A 357 11.10 11.10 -12.02
N TRP A 358 10.94 10.20 -12.99
CA TRP A 358 11.91 9.17 -13.33
C TRP A 358 13.09 9.75 -14.12
N ASP A 359 14.30 9.30 -13.82
CA ASP A 359 15.53 9.58 -14.55
C ASP A 359 15.91 8.46 -15.52
N ALA A 360 16.87 8.71 -16.41
CA ALA A 360 17.34 7.73 -17.40
C ALA A 360 18.06 6.50 -16.78
N LYS A 361 18.43 6.57 -15.50
CA LYS A 361 19.11 5.49 -14.77
C LYS A 361 18.13 4.58 -14.02
N GLY A 362 16.83 4.87 -14.09
CA GLY A 362 15.82 4.10 -13.37
C GLY A 362 15.75 4.44 -11.89
N ASN A 363 16.07 5.68 -11.50
CA ASN A 363 15.70 6.24 -10.20
C ASN A 363 14.56 7.25 -10.38
N TYR A 364 13.92 7.64 -9.28
CA TYR A 364 12.98 8.75 -9.26
C TYR A 364 13.29 9.72 -8.12
N ALA A 365 12.96 10.99 -8.33
CA ALA A 365 13.12 12.05 -7.35
C ALA A 365 11.84 12.89 -7.24
N GLU A 366 11.55 13.36 -6.03
CA GLU A 366 10.45 14.27 -5.75
C GLU A 366 10.71 15.63 -6.44
N LEU A 367 9.71 16.16 -7.11
CA LEU A 367 9.75 17.48 -7.74
C LEU A 367 9.33 18.56 -6.73
N GLY A 368 10.18 19.57 -6.54
CA GLY A 368 9.90 20.70 -5.65
C GLY A 368 10.39 20.51 -4.21
N ALA A 369 11.03 19.37 -3.90
CA ALA A 369 11.85 19.24 -2.69
C ALA A 369 13.06 20.18 -2.80
N LYS A 370 13.47 20.83 -1.70
CA LYS A 370 14.64 21.72 -1.67
C LYS A 370 15.87 20.98 -2.23
N GLY A 371 16.27 21.29 -3.47
CA GLY A 371 17.43 20.70 -4.14
C GLY A 371 17.18 20.04 -5.50
N SER A 372 15.94 20.02 -6.02
CA SER A 372 15.63 19.56 -7.39
C SER A 372 15.60 20.69 -8.42
#